data_AF-A0A6G1G1F9-F1
#
_entry.id   AF-A0A6G1G1F9-F1
#
_cell.length_a   1.000
_cell.length_b   1.000
_cell.length_c   1.000
_cell.angle_alpha   90.00
_cell.angle_beta   90.00
_cell.angle_gamma   90.00
#
_symmetry.space_group_name_H-M   'P 1'
#
loop_
_entity.id
_entity.type
_entity.pdbx_description
1 polymer ?
#
loop_
_entity_poly.entity_id
_entity_poly.type
_entity_poly.pdbx_seq_one_letter_code
_entity_poly.pdbx_strand_id
1 'polypeptide(L)'
;MAWCAVPWHWSACNKASNLAETAATEAGRLYPANTLHNGKGDAFRHCYWNALMVIEIGEGKAKSIANNHEKGGKGREKEMDLKNNARGRTIGKNASGKNKGQKRNDAKNDCKAAADSGQLVVL
;
A
#
# COMPACT_ATOMS: atom_id res chain seq x y z
N MET A 1 -5.83 13.17 10.82
CA MET A 1 -6.45 11.94 11.37
C MET A 1 -7.96 12.01 11.62
N ALA A 2 -8.70 13.06 11.20
CA ALA A 2 -10.13 13.21 11.52
C ALA A 2 -11.10 12.23 10.79
N TRP A 3 -10.72 11.65 9.65
CA TRP A 3 -11.61 10.77 8.87
C TRP A 3 -11.88 9.42 9.55
N CYS A 4 -10.92 8.92 10.34
CA CYS A 4 -11.02 7.68 11.10
C CYS A 4 -11.67 7.84 12.48
N ALA A 5 -11.87 9.08 12.94
CA ALA A 5 -12.54 9.40 14.20
C ALA A 5 -14.07 9.39 14.08
N VAL A 6 -14.60 9.28 12.86
CA VAL A 6 -16.04 9.11 12.61
C VAL A 6 -16.39 7.63 12.82
N PRO A 7 -17.38 7.27 13.67
CA PRO A 7 -17.71 5.88 13.99
C PRO A 7 -17.94 4.98 12.77
N TRP A 8 -18.52 5.54 11.70
CA TRP A 8 -18.81 4.82 10.45
C TRP A 8 -17.58 4.50 9.59
N HIS A 9 -16.42 5.11 9.86
CA HIS A 9 -15.16 4.90 9.15
C HIS A 9 -14.11 4.13 9.96
N TRP A 10 -14.33 3.97 11.26
CA TRP A 10 -13.46 3.25 12.19
C TRP A 10 -13.09 1.84 11.70
N SER A 11 -14.08 1.08 11.23
CA SER A 11 -13.85 -0.30 10.75
C SER A 11 -12.92 -0.36 9.55
N ALA A 12 -13.05 0.58 8.60
CA ALA A 12 -12.19 0.67 7.42
C ALA A 12 -10.77 1.09 7.80
N CYS A 13 -10.62 2.02 8.76
CA CYS A 13 -9.31 2.46 9.23
C CYS A 13 -8.58 1.37 10.03
N ASN A 14 -9.26 0.65 10.92
CA ASN A 14 -8.66 -0.48 11.64
C ASN A 14 -8.23 -1.59 10.67
N LYS A 15 -9.09 -1.89 9.68
CA LYS A 15 -8.72 -2.83 8.63
C LYS A 15 -7.49 -2.35 7.86
N ALA A 16 -7.47 -1.08 7.44
CA ALA A 16 -6.32 -0.50 6.74
C ALA A 16 -5.03 -0.51 7.58
N SER A 17 -5.12 -0.29 8.89
CA SER A 17 -3.99 -0.39 9.82
C SER A 17 -3.41 -1.80 9.85
N ASN A 18 -4.25 -2.82 10.01
CA ASN A 18 -3.81 -4.22 10.01
C ASN A 18 -3.20 -4.64 8.66
N LEU A 19 -3.71 -4.07 7.55
CA LEU A 19 -3.14 -4.29 6.21
C LEU A 19 -1.80 -3.56 6.04
N ALA A 20 -1.60 -2.42 6.71
CA ALA A 20 -0.32 -1.71 6.71
C ALA A 20 0.75 -2.54 7.42
N GLU A 21 0.41 -3.13 8.58
CA GLU A 21 1.29 -4.07 9.29
C GLU A 21 1.64 -5.28 8.43
N THR A 22 0.64 -5.88 7.77
CA THR A 22 0.86 -6.98 6.82
C THR A 22 1.87 -6.58 5.72
N ALA A 23 1.70 -5.40 5.12
CA ALA A 23 2.60 -4.93 4.07
C ALA A 23 4.01 -4.64 4.60
N ALA A 24 4.13 -4.09 5.81
CA ALA A 24 5.41 -3.84 6.46
C ALA A 24 6.15 -5.15 6.79
N THR A 25 5.45 -6.15 7.31
CA THR A 25 6.02 -7.48 7.57
C THR A 25 6.54 -8.11 6.27
N GLU A 26 5.74 -8.12 5.20
CA GLU A 26 6.19 -8.69 3.92
C GLU A 26 7.36 -7.90 3.32
N ALA A 27 7.37 -6.57 3.46
CA ALA A 27 8.51 -5.75 3.01
C ALA A 27 9.80 -6.14 3.74
N GLY A 28 9.75 -6.29 5.08
CA GLY A 28 10.90 -6.71 5.89
C GLY A 28 11.36 -8.14 5.62
N ARG A 29 10.49 -9.02 5.10
CA ARG A 29 10.87 -10.38 4.67
C ARG A 29 11.49 -10.41 3.27
N LEU A 30 11.06 -9.53 2.37
CA LEU A 30 11.43 -9.56 0.96
C LEU A 30 12.63 -8.68 0.62
N TYR A 31 12.86 -7.62 1.40
CA TYR A 31 13.84 -6.59 1.08
C TYR A 31 14.84 -6.36 2.22
N PRO A 32 16.10 -5.97 1.90
CA PRO A 32 17.08 -5.61 2.90
C PRO A 32 16.61 -4.45 3.79
N ALA A 33 16.99 -4.47 5.07
CA ALA A 33 16.54 -3.49 6.07
C ALA A 33 16.85 -2.03 5.68
N ASN A 34 17.99 -1.78 5.03
CA ASN A 34 18.39 -0.45 4.56
C ASN A 34 17.56 0.08 3.37
N THR A 35 16.64 -0.71 2.82
CA THR A 35 15.74 -0.30 1.74
C THR A 35 14.30 -0.10 2.19
N LEU A 36 14.02 -0.31 3.49
CA LEU A 36 12.67 -0.17 4.07
C LEU A 36 12.23 1.28 4.28
N HIS A 37 13.15 2.23 4.07
CA HIS A 37 12.85 3.65 4.02
C HIS A 37 13.44 4.23 2.74
N ASN A 38 12.62 4.93 1.97
CA ASN A 38 12.91 5.55 0.67
C ASN A 38 13.40 4.60 -0.45
N GLY A 39 13.77 3.36 -0.13
CA GLY A 39 14.24 2.35 -1.07
C GLY A 39 13.15 1.42 -1.60
N LYS A 40 13.58 0.32 -2.24
CA LYS A 40 12.68 -0.66 -2.87
C LYS A 40 11.70 -1.32 -1.89
N GLY A 41 12.14 -1.64 -0.68
CA GLY A 41 11.27 -2.23 0.34
C GLY A 41 10.18 -1.27 0.81
N ASP A 42 10.51 0.01 0.89
CA ASP A 42 9.54 1.08 1.17
C ASP A 42 8.49 1.19 0.05
N ALA A 43 8.98 1.32 -1.18
CA ALA A 43 8.13 1.41 -2.36
C ALA A 43 7.17 0.22 -2.49
N PHE A 44 7.68 -1.00 -2.26
CA PHE A 44 6.87 -2.21 -2.20
C PHE A 44 5.81 -2.13 -1.08
N ARG A 45 6.19 -1.69 0.12
CA ARG A 45 5.26 -1.56 1.26
C ARG A 45 4.06 -0.67 0.91
N HIS A 46 4.32 0.50 0.33
CA HIS A 46 3.29 1.46 -0.08
C HIS A 46 2.38 0.91 -1.19
N CYS A 47 2.98 0.26 -2.20
CA CYS A 47 2.27 -0.42 -3.27
C CYS A 47 1.34 -1.50 -2.70
N TYR A 48 1.90 -2.43 -1.92
CA TYR A 48 1.16 -3.60 -1.46
C TYR A 48 0.08 -3.22 -0.45
N TRP A 49 0.35 -2.28 0.46
CA TRP A 49 -0.67 -1.76 1.37
C TRP A 49 -1.88 -1.19 0.63
N ASN A 50 -1.66 -0.39 -0.43
CA ASN A 50 -2.75 0.16 -1.22
C ASN A 50 -3.50 -0.91 -2.00
N ALA A 51 -2.80 -1.91 -2.55
CA ALA A 51 -3.44 -3.02 -3.24
C ALA A 51 -4.34 -3.83 -2.29
N LEU A 52 -3.84 -4.13 -1.08
CA LEU A 52 -4.60 -4.79 -0.02
C LEU A 52 -5.86 -4.00 0.35
N MET A 53 -5.74 -2.68 0.52
CA MET A 53 -6.90 -1.84 0.83
C MET A 53 -7.93 -1.87 -0.29
N VAL A 54 -7.53 -1.84 -1.57
CA VAL A 54 -8.50 -1.95 -2.68
C VAL A 54 -9.26 -3.27 -2.63
N ILE A 55 -8.57 -4.38 -2.41
CA ILE A 55 -9.18 -5.73 -2.35
C ILE A 55 -10.14 -5.87 -1.16
N GLU A 56 -9.81 -5.25 -0.02
CA GLU A 56 -10.55 -5.45 1.22
C GLU A 56 -11.67 -4.45 1.47
N ILE A 57 -11.41 -3.16 1.19
CA ILE A 57 -12.29 -2.04 1.55
C ILE A 57 -12.66 -1.14 0.36
N GLY A 58 -12.12 -1.42 -0.82
CA GLY A 58 -12.42 -0.70 -2.07
C GLY A 58 -11.56 0.54 -2.30
N GLU A 59 -11.47 0.93 -3.58
CA GLU A 59 -10.56 1.98 -4.08
C GLU A 59 -10.78 3.37 -3.46
N GLY A 60 -12.04 3.80 -3.31
CA GLY A 60 -12.36 5.11 -2.75
C GLY A 60 -11.86 5.27 -1.31
N LYS A 61 -12.10 4.26 -0.46
CA LYS A 61 -11.62 4.27 0.93
C LYS A 61 -10.10 4.15 0.99
N ALA A 62 -9.51 3.28 0.17
CA ALA A 62 -8.05 3.13 0.06
C ALA A 62 -7.37 4.48 -0.24
N LYS A 63 -7.87 5.22 -1.25
CA LYS A 63 -7.33 6.52 -1.62
C LYS A 63 -7.46 7.55 -0.50
N SER A 64 -8.62 7.66 0.15
CA SER A 64 -8.83 8.62 1.24
C SER A 64 -7.95 8.34 2.46
N ILE A 65 -7.77 7.06 2.81
CA ILE A 65 -6.93 6.65 3.93
C ILE A 65 -5.45 6.91 3.61
N ALA A 66 -4.97 6.43 2.45
CA ALA A 66 -3.58 6.64 2.03
C ALA A 66 -3.23 8.13 1.92
N ASN A 67 -4.06 8.92 1.23
CA ASN A 67 -3.82 10.36 1.10
C ASN A 67 -3.79 11.08 2.46
N ASN A 68 -4.59 10.64 3.42
CA ASN A 68 -4.56 11.19 4.78
C ASN A 68 -3.30 10.76 5.55
N HIS A 69 -2.78 9.56 5.33
CA HIS A 69 -1.49 9.10 5.87
C HIS A 69 -0.36 10.01 5.37
N GLU A 70 -0.33 10.30 4.07
CA GLU A 70 0.70 11.16 3.45
C GLU A 70 0.57 12.66 3.75
N LYS A 71 -0.46 13.11 4.48
CA LYS A 71 -0.62 14.55 4.80
C LYS A 71 0.53 15.09 5.66
N GLY A 72 1.14 14.25 6.50
CA GLY A 72 2.29 14.65 7.32
C GLY A 72 3.61 14.72 6.55
N GLY A 73 3.72 14.02 5.43
CA GLY A 73 4.94 13.99 4.60
C GLY A 73 5.18 15.29 3.84
N LYS A 74 6.44 15.51 3.44
CA LYS A 74 6.89 16.70 2.67
C LYS A 74 7.88 16.29 1.57
N GLY A 75 7.95 17.11 0.52
CA GLY A 75 8.97 16.98 -0.52
C GLY A 75 8.88 15.66 -1.32
N ARG A 76 10.05 15.14 -1.70
CA ARG A 76 10.21 14.00 -2.61
C ARG A 76 9.69 12.68 -2.05
N GLU A 77 9.82 12.47 -0.73
CA GLU A 77 9.34 11.25 -0.05
C GLU A 77 7.83 11.11 -0.22
N LYS A 78 7.07 12.16 0.11
CA LYS A 78 5.62 12.19 -0.10
C LYS A 78 5.22 11.94 -1.56
N GLU A 79 5.98 12.47 -2.51
CA GLU A 79 5.69 12.25 -3.93
C GLU A 79 5.92 10.78 -4.33
N MET A 80 7.00 10.17 -3.84
CA MET A 80 7.30 8.74 -3.98
C MET A 80 6.17 7.90 -3.39
N ASP A 81 5.76 8.17 -2.15
CA ASP A 81 4.69 7.45 -1.47
C ASP A 81 3.37 7.57 -2.23
N LEU A 82 2.98 8.78 -2.64
CA LEU A 82 1.73 8.99 -3.40
C LEU A 82 1.72 8.25 -4.74
N LYS A 83 2.85 8.21 -5.45
CA LYS A 83 2.99 7.47 -6.73
C LYS A 83 2.89 5.96 -6.49
N ASN A 84 3.60 5.44 -5.49
CA ASN A 84 3.59 4.01 -5.16
C ASN A 84 2.21 3.58 -4.62
N ASN A 85 1.57 4.41 -3.81
CA ASN A 85 0.18 4.23 -3.35
C ASN A 85 -0.78 4.15 -4.55
N ALA A 86 -0.64 5.03 -5.54
CA ALA A 86 -1.47 5.01 -6.75
C ALA A 86 -1.26 3.73 -7.57
N ARG A 87 0.00 3.31 -7.78
CA ARG A 87 0.31 2.06 -8.48
C ARG A 87 -0.26 0.85 -7.76
N GLY A 88 -0.15 0.81 -6.43
CA GLY A 88 -0.76 -0.21 -5.58
C GLY A 88 -2.27 -0.33 -5.76
N ARG A 89 -2.99 0.80 -5.81
CA ARG A 89 -4.44 0.78 -6.05
C ARG A 89 -4.80 0.19 -7.42
N THR A 90 -4.05 0.54 -8.46
CA THR A 90 -4.23 -0.04 -9.79
C THR A 90 -4.02 -1.55 -9.80
N ILE A 91 -2.96 -2.02 -9.14
CA ILE A 91 -2.67 -3.46 -9.01
C ILE A 91 -3.81 -4.17 -8.26
N GLY A 92 -4.23 -3.64 -7.11
CA GLY A 92 -5.32 -4.23 -6.33
C GLY A 92 -6.66 -4.29 -7.07
N LYS A 93 -6.93 -3.33 -7.97
CA LYS A 93 -8.11 -3.33 -8.83
C LYS A 93 -8.06 -4.40 -9.92
N ASN A 94 -6.87 -4.65 -10.46
CA ASN A 94 -6.65 -5.61 -11.54
C ASN A 94 -6.40 -7.05 -11.05
N ALA A 95 -6.28 -7.25 -9.74
CA ALA A 95 -6.08 -8.58 -9.16
C ALA A 95 -7.23 -9.54 -9.51
N SER A 96 -6.89 -10.62 -10.23
CA SER A 96 -7.82 -11.54 -10.89
C SER A 96 -8.14 -12.81 -10.09
N GLY A 97 -7.48 -13.03 -8.95
CA GLY A 97 -7.74 -14.16 -8.07
C GLY A 97 -9.22 -14.41 -7.75
N LYS A 98 -9.63 -15.68 -7.65
CA LYS A 98 -11.04 -16.09 -7.50
C LYS A 98 -11.64 -15.70 -6.14
N ASN A 99 -10.79 -15.45 -5.15
CA ASN A 99 -11.17 -14.98 -3.82
C ASN A 99 -10.16 -13.95 -3.30
N LYS A 100 -10.50 -13.28 -2.18
CA LYS A 100 -9.65 -12.25 -1.57
C LYS A 100 -8.24 -12.74 -1.25
N GLY A 101 -8.09 -13.97 -0.73
CA GLY A 101 -6.77 -14.52 -0.41
C GLY A 101 -5.86 -14.63 -1.65
N GLN A 102 -6.41 -15.14 -2.75
CA GLN A 102 -5.69 -15.20 -4.03
C GLN A 102 -5.36 -13.81 -4.57
N LYS A 103 -6.34 -12.89 -4.57
CA LYS A 103 -6.10 -11.50 -5.01
C LYS A 103 -4.99 -10.81 -4.22
N ARG A 104 -4.89 -11.07 -2.91
CA ARG A 104 -3.82 -10.54 -2.06
C ARG A 104 -2.46 -11.11 -2.46
N ASN A 105 -2.38 -12.42 -2.75
CA ASN A 105 -1.16 -13.04 -3.23
C ASN A 105 -0.73 -12.52 -4.61
N ASP A 106 -1.68 -12.37 -5.54
CA ASP A 106 -1.43 -11.79 -6.87
C ASP A 106 -0.90 -10.36 -6.72
N ALA A 107 -1.60 -9.53 -5.95
CA ALA A 107 -1.18 -8.16 -5.68
C ALA A 107 0.20 -8.06 -5.01
N LYS A 108 0.53 -9.00 -4.12
CA LYS A 108 1.86 -9.08 -3.50
C LYS A 108 2.93 -9.33 -4.56
N ASN A 109 2.71 -10.34 -5.41
CA ASN A 109 3.65 -10.71 -6.46
C ASN A 109 3.81 -9.59 -7.49
N ASP A 110 2.72 -8.93 -7.87
CA ASP A 110 2.74 -7.81 -8.82
C ASP A 110 3.45 -6.58 -8.26
N CYS A 111 3.20 -6.21 -7.00
CA CYS A 111 3.92 -5.12 -6.34
C CYS A 111 5.41 -5.45 -6.18
N LYS A 112 5.75 -6.71 -5.87
CA LYS A 112 7.14 -7.17 -5.81
C LYS A 112 7.82 -7.06 -7.17
N ALA A 113 7.18 -7.57 -8.23
CA ALA A 113 7.68 -7.48 -9.59
C ALA A 113 7.87 -6.02 -10.03
N ALA A 114 6.93 -5.13 -9.69
CA ALA A 114 7.04 -3.70 -9.98
C ALA A 114 8.21 -3.04 -9.24
N ALA A 115 8.43 -3.38 -7.96
CA ALA A 115 9.56 -2.87 -7.19
C ALA A 115 10.91 -3.36 -7.75
N ASP A 116 10.98 -4.64 -8.09
CA ASP A 116 12.22 -5.27 -8.56
C ASP A 116 12.63 -4.78 -9.95
N SER A 117 11.65 -4.56 -10.83
CA SER A 117 11.84 -4.03 -12.19
C SER A 117 11.99 -2.49 -12.27
N GLY A 118 11.95 -1.79 -11.12
CA GLY A 118 12.12 -0.33 -11.09
C GLY A 118 10.89 0.46 -11.59
N GLN A 119 9.72 -0.17 -11.64
CA GLN A 119 8.46 0.50 -11.97
C GLN A 119 7.88 1.30 -10.78
N LEU A 120 8.39 1.06 -9.57
CA LEU A 120 8.07 1.86 -8.39
C LEU A 120 9.12 2.94 -8.16
N VAL A 121 8.70 4.06 -7.59
CA VAL A 121 9.57 5.20 -7.30
C VAL A 121 10.34 4.93 -6.02
N VAL A 122 11.62 5.29 -6.00
CA VAL A 122 12.53 5.23 -4.85
C VAL A 122 13.37 6.52 -4.81
N LEU A 123 14.07 6.81 -3.71
CA LEU A 123 14.97 7.95 -3.54
C LEU A 123 16.40 7.54 -3.18
#